data_AF-A0AAV6I6U3-F1
#
_entry.id   AF-A0AAV6I6U3-F1
#
_cell.length_a   1.000
_cell.length_b   1.000
_cell.length_c   1.000
_cell.angle_alpha   90.00
_cell.angle_beta   90.00
_cell.angle_gamma   90.00
#
_symmetry.space_group_name_H-M   'P 1'
#
loop_
_entity.id
_entity.type
_entity.pdbx_description
1 polymer ?
#
loop_
_entity_poly.entity_id
_entity_poly.type
_entity_poly.pdbx_seq_one_letter_code
_entity_poly.pdbx_strand_id
1 'polypeptide(L)'
;MVSHYGLETNAWVLEMYSDRERWAEAYLLGHFFAGMRSTQRCEGMNRYLHRFLTARLYEFVEQYHRNLARMRVADARAETATEHNTSVSITALKSLEQNGAEVYTQYMFRLFQDEIQCVSIDRGTSC
;
A
#
# COMPACT_ATOMS: atom_id res chain seq x y z
N MET A 1 -11.16 22.99 -21.93
CA MET A 1 -10.36 23.30 -20.74
C MET A 1 -8.89 23.52 -21.10
N VAL A 2 -8.14 22.51 -21.55
CA VAL A 2 -6.72 22.66 -21.94
C VAL A 2 -6.54 23.73 -23.02
N SER A 3 -7.34 23.68 -24.09
CA SER A 3 -7.24 24.65 -25.18
C SER A 3 -7.74 26.05 -24.85
N HIS A 4 -8.75 26.15 -23.99
CA HIS A 4 -9.27 27.44 -23.52
C HIS A 4 -8.22 28.25 -22.73
N TYR A 5 -7.25 27.57 -22.11
CA TYR A 5 -6.17 28.20 -21.34
C TYR A 5 -4.81 28.18 -22.06
N GLY A 6 -4.76 27.74 -23.33
CA GLY A 6 -3.51 27.67 -24.09
C GLY A 6 -2.47 26.70 -23.52
N LEU A 7 -2.92 25.62 -22.86
CA LEU A 7 -2.06 24.67 -22.14
C LEU A 7 -1.67 23.44 -22.97
N GLU A 8 -1.96 23.42 -24.28
CA GLU A 8 -1.74 22.25 -25.14
C GLU A 8 -0.27 21.82 -25.22
N THR A 9 0.67 22.75 -25.04
CA THR A 9 2.12 22.51 -25.10
C THR A 9 2.77 22.51 -23.71
N ASN A 10 1.98 22.66 -22.64
CA ASN A 10 2.52 22.68 -21.29
C ASN A 10 3.05 21.28 -20.91
N ALA A 11 4.35 21.20 -20.62
CA ALA A 11 5.02 19.94 -20.32
C ALA A 11 4.37 19.16 -19.16
N TRP A 12 3.97 19.87 -18.10
CA TRP A 12 3.34 19.24 -16.93
C TRP A 12 1.95 18.68 -17.26
N VAL A 13 1.14 19.39 -18.04
CA VAL A 13 -0.18 18.89 -18.48
C VAL A 13 -0.04 17.66 -19.36
N LEU A 14 0.95 17.65 -20.25
CA LEU A 14 1.24 16.50 -21.12
C LEU A 14 1.72 15.30 -20.30
N GLU A 15 2.61 15.49 -19.33
CA GLU A 15 3.09 14.45 -18.42
C GLU A 15 1.96 13.86 -17.56
N MET A 16 1.13 14.73 -16.96
CA MET A 16 -0.03 14.27 -16.18
C MET A 16 -1.02 13.48 -17.04
N TYR A 17 -1.21 13.89 -18.30
CA TYR A 17 -2.09 13.20 -19.23
C TYR A 17 -1.50 11.86 -19.71
N SER A 18 -0.18 11.76 -19.92
CA SER A 18 0.46 10.48 -20.23
C SER A 18 0.30 9.48 -19.08
N ASP A 19 0.35 9.96 -17.84
CA ASP A 19 0.25 9.13 -16.63
C ASP A 19 -1.20 8.86 -16.16
N ARG A 20 -2.21 9.27 -16.93
CA ARG A 20 -3.64 9.17 -16.55
C ARG A 20 -4.09 7.78 -16.13
N GLU A 21 -3.52 6.72 -16.68
CA GLU A 21 -3.86 5.33 -16.32
C GLU A 21 -3.51 5.00 -14.86
N ARG A 22 -2.59 5.74 -14.25
CA ARG A 22 -2.14 5.52 -12.86
C ARG A 22 -3.06 6.16 -11.83
N TRP A 23 -3.83 7.19 -12.20
CA TRP A 23 -4.55 8.02 -11.23
C TRP A 23 -5.99 8.36 -11.64
N ALA A 24 -6.32 8.39 -12.93
CA ALA A 24 -7.65 8.76 -13.39
C ALA A 24 -8.63 7.61 -13.18
N GLU A 25 -9.70 7.87 -12.44
CA GLU A 25 -10.68 6.87 -12.01
C GLU A 25 -11.26 6.02 -13.16
N ALA A 26 -11.48 6.63 -14.33
CA ALA A 26 -11.97 5.94 -15.51
C ALA A 26 -11.10 4.75 -15.95
N TYR A 27 -9.79 4.82 -15.72
CA TYR A 27 -8.82 3.76 -16.05
C TYR A 27 -8.60 2.78 -14.90
N LEU A 28 -9.10 3.09 -13.70
CA LEU A 28 -8.97 2.24 -12.51
C LEU A 28 -10.16 1.27 -12.36
N LEU A 29 -11.18 1.37 -13.22
CA LEU A 29 -12.32 0.45 -13.23
C LEU A 29 -11.91 -0.95 -13.70
N GLY A 30 -12.36 -1.99 -13.00
CA GLY A 30 -12.03 -3.38 -13.32
C GLY A 30 -10.69 -3.88 -12.75
N HIS A 31 -9.89 -3.00 -12.15
CA HIS A 31 -8.68 -3.39 -11.44
C HIS A 31 -8.94 -3.64 -9.95
N PHE A 32 -8.46 -4.77 -9.43
CA PHE A 32 -8.50 -5.08 -8.02
C PHE A 32 -7.32 -4.43 -7.30
N PHE A 33 -7.60 -3.55 -6.34
CA PHE A 33 -6.57 -2.82 -5.60
C PHE A 33 -6.43 -3.27 -4.14
N ALA A 34 -7.04 -4.39 -3.73
CA ALA A 34 -6.94 -4.91 -2.36
C ALA A 34 -7.13 -3.83 -1.27
N GLY A 35 -8.10 -2.92 -1.44
CA GLY A 35 -8.36 -1.82 -0.50
C GLY A 35 -7.47 -0.58 -0.64
N MET A 36 -6.47 -0.58 -1.54
CA MET A 36 -5.56 0.54 -1.78
C MET A 36 -6.22 1.78 -2.42
N ARG A 37 -7.46 1.65 -2.94
CA ARG A 37 -8.27 2.79 -3.41
C ARG A 37 -8.89 3.61 -2.27
N SER A 38 -8.83 3.13 -1.03
CA SER A 38 -9.38 3.85 0.12
C SER A 38 -8.44 4.96 0.61
N THR A 39 -9.00 6.05 1.12
CA THR A 39 -8.26 7.13 1.77
C THR A 39 -7.61 6.70 3.08
N GLN A 40 -7.89 5.48 3.59
CA GLN A 40 -7.37 4.93 4.84
C GLN A 40 -5.84 5.01 4.95
N ARG A 41 -5.10 4.81 3.86
CA ARG A 41 -3.63 4.94 3.85
C ARG A 41 -3.21 6.38 4.16
N CYS A 42 -3.83 7.35 3.49
CA CYS A 42 -3.58 8.77 3.71
C CYS A 42 -4.10 9.21 5.10
N GLU A 43 -5.24 8.69 5.55
CA GLU A 43 -5.78 8.97 6.88
C GLU A 43 -4.87 8.44 8.01
N GLY A 44 -4.31 7.25 7.85
CA GLY A 44 -3.35 6.68 8.80
C GLY A 44 -2.05 7.49 8.83
N MET A 45 -1.52 7.85 7.66
CA MET A 45 -0.33 8.70 7.55
C MET A 45 -0.60 10.10 8.14
N ASN A 46 -1.73 10.71 7.81
CA ASN A 46 -2.13 12.00 8.35
C ASN A 46 -2.27 11.94 9.86
N ARG A 47 -2.91 10.89 10.40
CA ARG A 47 -3.02 10.66 11.86
C ARG A 47 -1.66 10.53 12.52
N TYR A 48 -0.73 9.79 11.90
CA TYR A 48 0.64 9.66 12.38
C TYR A 48 1.37 11.02 12.38
N LEU A 49 1.21 11.79 11.31
CA LEU A 49 1.87 13.08 11.13
C LEU A 49 1.23 14.23 11.92
N HIS A 50 -0.05 14.10 12.29
CA HIS A 50 -0.79 15.09 13.07
C HIS A 50 -0.09 15.47 14.37
N ARG A 51 0.67 14.53 14.97
CA ARG A 51 1.50 14.77 16.16
C ARG A 51 2.60 15.82 15.96
N PHE A 52 2.99 16.08 14.72
CA PHE A 52 4.09 16.98 14.35
C PHE A 52 3.61 18.30 13.74
N LEU A 53 2.29 18.49 13.58
CA LEU A 53 1.70 19.70 12.98
C LEU A 53 1.73 20.93 13.88
N THR A 54 2.16 20.80 15.13
CA THR A 54 2.32 21.93 16.05
C THR A 54 3.59 22.77 15.76
N ALA A 55 4.46 22.31 14.86
CA ALA A 55 5.67 23.02 14.47
C ALA A 55 5.42 24.03 13.33
N ARG A 56 6.34 24.96 13.11
CA ARG A 56 6.28 25.85 11.93
C ARG A 56 6.39 25.02 10.66
N LEU A 57 5.82 25.50 9.54
CA LEU A 57 5.76 24.74 8.29
C LEU A 57 7.13 24.18 7.85
N TYR A 58 8.20 24.97 7.96
CA TYR A 58 9.54 24.51 7.58
C TYR A 58 10.09 23.41 8.51
N GLU A 59 9.76 23.47 9.81
CA GLU A 59 10.14 22.46 10.80
C GLU A 59 9.35 21.17 10.57
N PHE A 60 8.08 21.30 10.19
CA PHE A 60 7.23 20.18 9.81
C PHE A 60 7.79 19.44 8.58
N VAL A 61 8.21 20.15 7.53
CA VAL A 61 8.78 19.52 6.32
C VAL A 61 10.03 18.71 6.68
N GLU A 62 10.91 19.26 7.51
CA GLU A 62 12.11 18.54 7.94
C GLU A 62 11.76 17.30 8.78
N GLN A 63 10.82 17.43 9.71
CA GLN A 63 10.33 16.31 10.52
C GLN A 63 9.63 15.25 9.66
N TYR A 64 8.87 15.65 8.64
CA TYR A 64 8.22 14.75 7.69
C TYR A 64 9.26 13.89 6.99
N HIS A 65 10.30 14.49 6.40
CA HIS A 65 11.36 13.74 5.72
C HIS A 65 12.10 12.80 6.67
N ARG A 66 12.43 13.24 7.90
CA ARG A 66 13.07 12.39 8.90
C ARG A 66 12.20 11.19 9.30
N ASN A 67 10.91 11.40 9.50
CA ASN A 67 9.97 10.33 9.84
C ASN A 67 9.78 9.35 8.67
N LEU A 68 9.63 9.87 7.45
CA LEU A 68 9.54 9.05 6.24
C LEU A 68 10.77 8.17 6.06
N ALA A 69 11.97 8.71 6.29
CA ALA A 69 13.21 7.94 6.24
C ALA A 69 13.25 6.83 7.29
N ARG A 70 12.79 7.11 8.53
CA ARG A 70 12.67 6.09 9.59
C ARG A 70 11.70 4.98 9.21
N MET A 71 10.54 5.32 8.66
CA MET A 71 9.56 4.32 8.19
C MET A 71 10.16 3.42 7.12
N ARG A 72 10.80 4.00 6.09
CA ARG A 72 11.47 3.22 5.02
C ARG A 72 12.54 2.27 5.55
N VAL A 73 13.34 2.70 6.52
CA VAL A 73 14.37 1.85 7.14
C VAL A 73 13.72 0.74 7.98
N ALA A 74 12.63 1.02 8.69
CA ALA A 74 11.89 0.00 9.43
C ALA A 74 11.26 -1.04 8.48
N ASP A 75 10.65 -0.59 7.39
CA ASP A 75 10.06 -1.45 6.36
C ASP A 75 11.13 -2.34 5.71
N ALA A 76 12.27 -1.75 5.29
CA ALA A 76 13.38 -2.51 4.71
C ALA A 76 13.95 -3.54 5.69
N ARG A 77 14.08 -3.19 6.97
CA ARG A 77 14.51 -4.14 8.02
C ARG A 77 13.49 -5.27 8.19
N ALA A 78 12.20 -4.96 8.22
CA ALA A 78 11.16 -5.96 8.31
C ALA A 78 11.21 -6.92 7.12
N GLU A 79 11.39 -6.40 5.90
CA GLU A 79 11.54 -7.19 4.68
C GLU A 79 12.77 -8.11 4.72
N THR A 80 13.95 -7.59 5.09
CA THR A 80 15.15 -8.45 5.26
C THR A 80 14.98 -9.51 6.34
N ALA A 81 14.22 -9.22 7.41
CA ALA A 81 13.92 -10.21 8.44
C ALA A 81 12.93 -11.29 7.95
N THR A 82 12.17 -11.01 6.89
CA THR A 82 11.22 -11.97 6.31
C THR A 82 11.80 -12.80 5.17
N GLU A 83 12.87 -12.32 4.52
CA GLU A 83 13.51 -12.94 3.34
C GLU A 83 14.03 -14.37 3.56
N HIS A 84 14.17 -14.81 4.81
CA HIS A 84 14.68 -16.15 5.15
C HIS A 84 13.61 -17.15 5.61
N ASN A 85 12.33 -16.76 5.65
CA ASN A 85 11.25 -17.73 5.87
C ASN A 85 10.66 -18.09 4.51
N THR A 86 11.08 -19.24 3.99
CA THR A 86 10.40 -19.93 2.90
C THR A 86 8.91 -19.96 3.22
N SER A 87 8.08 -19.57 2.25
CA SER A 87 6.62 -19.64 2.33
C SER A 87 6.20 -21.11 2.43
N VAL A 88 6.30 -21.68 3.63
CA VAL A 88 5.75 -23.00 3.90
C VAL A 88 4.25 -22.82 3.84
N SER A 89 3.61 -23.60 2.98
CA SER A 89 2.15 -23.66 2.94
C SER A 89 1.67 -24.26 4.25
N ILE A 90 1.04 -23.45 5.10
CA ILE A 90 0.64 -23.85 6.46
C ILE A 90 -0.79 -24.40 6.46
N THR A 91 -1.58 -24.09 5.44
CA THR A 91 -3.02 -24.44 5.40
C THR A 91 -3.35 -25.44 4.29
N ALA A 92 -4.54 -26.06 4.36
CA ALA A 92 -5.08 -26.96 3.34
C ALA A 92 -5.34 -26.27 1.97
N LEU A 93 -5.31 -24.94 1.91
CA LEU A 93 -5.57 -24.12 0.72
C LEU A 93 -4.30 -23.83 -0.10
N LYS A 94 -3.55 -24.88 -0.45
CA LYS A 94 -2.26 -24.77 -1.16
C LYS A 94 -2.31 -23.93 -2.43
N SER A 95 -3.33 -24.11 -3.28
CA SER A 95 -3.46 -23.37 -4.53
C SER A 95 -3.71 -21.88 -4.32
N LEU A 96 -4.41 -21.52 -3.23
CA LEU A 96 -4.68 -20.13 -2.89
C LEU A 96 -3.44 -19.47 -2.28
N GLU A 97 -2.71 -20.18 -1.42
CA GLU A 97 -1.45 -19.70 -0.85
C GLU A 97 -0.35 -19.54 -1.92
N GLN A 98 -0.30 -20.42 -2.93
CA GLN A 98 0.61 -20.27 -4.07
C GLN A 98 0.34 -18.97 -4.85
N ASN A 99 -0.91 -18.74 -5.23
CA ASN A 99 -1.30 -17.48 -5.89
C ASN A 99 -1.03 -16.27 -4.98
N GLY A 100 -1.31 -16.39 -3.68
CA GLY A 100 -1.04 -15.33 -2.71
C GLY A 100 0.45 -14.99 -2.59
N ALA A 101 1.33 -16.00 -2.60
CA ALA A 101 2.77 -15.80 -2.52
C ALA A 101 3.36 -15.13 -3.77
N GLU A 102 2.75 -15.34 -4.93
CA GLU A 102 3.14 -14.68 -6.19
C GLU A 102 2.66 -13.21 -6.26
N VAL A 103 1.52 -12.90 -5.64
CA VAL A 103 0.87 -11.59 -5.75
C VAL A 103 1.23 -10.65 -4.59
N TYR A 104 1.44 -11.16 -3.39
CA TYR A 104 1.68 -10.35 -2.19
C TYR A 104 3.16 -10.22 -1.83
N THR A 105 3.52 -9.09 -1.22
CA THR A 105 4.78 -8.97 -0.49
C THR A 105 4.81 -9.97 0.67
N GLN A 106 5.99 -10.40 1.12
CA GLN A 106 6.11 -11.39 2.19
C GLN A 106 5.35 -11.01 3.47
N TYR A 107 5.36 -9.71 3.83
CA TYR A 107 4.57 -9.19 4.96
C TYR A 107 3.07 -9.40 4.75
N MET A 108 2.54 -9.00 3.59
CA MET A 108 1.13 -9.15 3.26
C MET A 108 0.73 -10.61 3.13
N PHE A 109 1.63 -11.46 2.63
CA PHE A 109 1.42 -12.90 2.54
C PHE A 109 1.32 -13.56 3.93
N ARG A 110 2.12 -13.13 4.92
CA ARG A 110 1.98 -13.63 6.30
C ARG A 110 0.65 -13.24 6.93
N LEU A 111 0.24 -11.98 6.81
CA LEU A 111 -1.09 -11.55 7.30
C LEU A 111 -2.21 -12.36 6.64
N PHE A 112 -2.06 -12.65 5.35
CA PHE A 112 -2.98 -13.49 4.61
C PHE A 112 -3.03 -14.94 5.16
N GLN A 113 -1.88 -15.54 5.51
CA GLN A 113 -1.83 -16.86 6.15
C GLN A 113 -2.47 -16.85 7.55
N ASP A 114 -2.19 -15.82 8.36
CA ASP A 114 -2.77 -15.66 9.71
C ASP A 114 -4.30 -15.59 9.65
N GLU A 115 -4.86 -14.84 8.68
CA GLU A 115 -6.30 -14.72 8.49
C GLU A 115 -6.93 -16.06 8.05
N ILE A 116 -6.30 -16.79 7.13
CA ILE A 116 -6.76 -18.13 6.73
C ILE A 116 -6.79 -19.07 7.92
N GLN A 117 -5.74 -19.05 8.76
CA GLN A 117 -5.67 -19.89 9.96
C GLN A 117 -6.79 -19.53 10.94
N CYS A 118 -7.01 -18.24 11.22
CA CYS A 118 -8.08 -17.77 12.11
C CYS A 118 -9.45 -18.31 11.67
N VAL A 119 -9.79 -18.15 10.38
CA VAL A 119 -11.06 -18.64 9.82
C VAL A 119 -11.18 -20.16 9.84
N SER A 120 -10.06 -20.89 9.66
CA SER A 120 -10.06 -22.36 9.70
C SER A 120 -10.27 -22.92 11.12
N ILE A 121 -9.82 -22.20 12.16
CA ILE A 121 -10.03 -22.57 13.57
C ILE A 121 -11.49 -22.34 13.98
N ASP A 122 -12.10 -21.21 13.56
CA ASP A 122 -13.50 -20.89 13.91
C ASP A 122 -14.51 -21.89 13.33
N ARG A 123 -14.21 -22.50 12.16
CA ARG A 123 -15.03 -23.57 11.57
C ARG A 123 -14.84 -24.93 12.24
N GLY A 124 -13.74 -25.15 12.97
CA GLY A 124 -13.48 -26.38 13.73
C GLY A 124 -14.19 -26.45 15.09
N THR A 125 -14.70 -25.32 15.59
CA THR A 125 -15.48 -25.24 16.85
C THR A 125 -16.98 -25.48 16.68
N SER A 126 -17.44 -25.85 15.48
CA SER A 126 -18.84 -26.18 15.22
C SER A 126 -19.00 -27.44 14.35
N CYS A 127 -18.43 -28.56 14.80
CA CYS A 127 -18.97 -29.94 14.76
C CYS A 127 -17.89 -30.95 15.13
#